data_AF-A0A8D2CL23-F1
#
_entry.id   AF-A0A8D2CL23-F1
#
_cell.length_a   1.000
_cell.length_b   1.000
_cell.length_c   1.000
_cell.angle_alpha   90.00
_cell.angle_beta   90.00
_cell.angle_gamma   90.00
#
_symmetry.space_group_name_H-M   'P 1'
#
loop_
_entity.id
_entity.type
_entity.pdbx_description
1 polymer ?
#
loop_
_entity_poly.entity_id
_entity_poly.type
_entity_poly.pdbx_seq_one_letter_code
_entity_poly.pdbx_strand_id
1 'polypeptide(L)'
;MFPFYSWRTRLLLLLFLAVAVRESWQTEEKTCDLVGEKDKESKKELALLQRLTPLFNKSFESTVGQGSDTYIYIFRVCREAGNHTSGAGLVQINKSNGKETVVGRLNETHIFNGSNWIMLIYKGGDEYDNHCGKEQRRAVVMISCNRHTLADGCDFVCRSKPRNVPAAYRGVGDDQLGEESEERDDHLLPM
;
A
#
# COMPACT_ATOMS: atom_id res chain seq x y z
N MET A 1 -9.43 57.21 -32.86
CA MET A 1 -8.19 56.41 -32.79
C MET A 1 -8.51 55.14 -31.99
N PHE A 2 -9.02 54.10 -32.65
CA PHE A 2 -9.34 52.82 -32.03
C PHE A 2 -8.46 51.74 -32.68
N PRO A 3 -7.67 50.98 -31.92
CA PRO A 3 -6.81 49.96 -32.50
C PRO A 3 -7.65 48.72 -32.85
N PHE A 4 -7.47 48.24 -34.08
CA PHE A 4 -8.04 47.01 -34.62
C PHE A 4 -7.60 45.81 -33.77
N TYR A 5 -8.52 45.28 -32.96
CA TYR A 5 -8.31 44.04 -32.21
C TYR A 5 -8.57 42.85 -33.16
N SER A 6 -7.48 42.31 -33.73
CA SER A 6 -7.50 41.24 -34.73
C SER A 6 -8.15 39.95 -34.20
N TRP A 7 -9.00 39.31 -35.00
CA TRP A 7 -9.61 38.00 -34.68
C TRP A 7 -8.57 36.95 -34.26
N ARG A 8 -7.37 37.03 -34.84
CA ARG A 8 -6.27 36.09 -34.56
C ARG A 8 -5.76 36.19 -33.12
N THR A 9 -5.70 37.39 -32.53
CA THR A 9 -5.26 37.56 -31.14
C THR A 9 -6.33 37.09 -30.15
N ARG A 10 -7.62 37.23 -30.47
CA ARG A 10 -8.71 36.63 -29.68
C ARG A 10 -8.69 35.10 -29.70
N LEU A 11 -8.45 34.49 -30.87
CA LEU A 11 -8.38 33.04 -30.98
C LEU A 11 -7.18 32.47 -30.21
N LEU A 12 -6.03 33.15 -30.29
CA LEU A 12 -4.84 32.80 -29.52
C LEU A 12 -5.08 32.96 -28.01
N LEU A 13 -5.68 34.06 -27.55
CA LEU A 13 -6.03 34.22 -26.13
C LEU A 13 -6.99 33.14 -25.64
N LEU A 14 -8.01 32.78 -26.44
CA LEU A 14 -8.95 31.71 -26.09
C LEU A 14 -8.28 30.33 -26.05
N LEU A 15 -7.35 30.05 -26.95
CA LEU A 15 -6.52 28.84 -26.92
C LEU A 15 -5.60 28.81 -25.70
N PHE A 16 -4.95 29.93 -25.36
CA PHE A 16 -4.11 30.04 -24.15
C PHE A 16 -4.94 29.87 -22.87
N LEU A 17 -6.13 30.46 -22.79
CA LEU A 17 -7.06 30.26 -21.67
C LEU A 17 -7.53 28.79 -21.58
N ALA A 18 -7.83 28.15 -22.71
CA ALA A 18 -8.24 26.74 -22.74
C ALA A 18 -7.10 25.79 -22.32
N VAL A 19 -5.85 26.11 -22.65
CA VAL A 19 -4.66 25.35 -22.20
C VAL A 19 -4.41 25.57 -20.71
N ALA A 20 -4.49 26.81 -20.21
CA ALA A 20 -4.29 27.12 -18.80
C ALA A 20 -5.36 26.48 -17.88
N VAL A 21 -6.61 26.36 -18.34
CA VAL A 21 -7.68 25.71 -17.57
C VAL A 21 -7.44 24.19 -17.44
N ARG A 22 -6.84 23.53 -18.44
CA ARG A 22 -6.57 22.08 -18.39
C ARG A 22 -5.54 21.69 -17.34
N GLU A 23 -4.57 22.53 -17.01
CA GLU A 23 -3.53 22.18 -16.03
C GLU A 23 -4.02 22.25 -14.58
N SER A 24 -5.16 22.90 -14.32
CA SER A 24 -5.69 23.11 -12.96
C SER A 24 -6.52 21.94 -12.39
N TRP A 25 -6.84 20.94 -13.20
CA TRP A 25 -7.53 19.71 -12.76
C TRP A 25 -6.58 18.51 -12.79
N GLN A 26 -5.50 18.57 -12.01
CA GLN A 26 -4.84 17.35 -11.57
C GLN A 26 -5.43 17.01 -10.19
N THR A 27 -6.37 16.07 -10.16
CA THR A 27 -6.79 15.45 -8.89
C THR A 27 -5.53 14.86 -8.26
N GLU A 28 -5.16 15.36 -7.08
CA GLU A 28 -3.98 14.90 -6.36
C GLU A 28 -4.11 13.38 -6.12
N GLU A 29 -3.19 12.60 -6.68
CA GLU A 29 -3.23 11.14 -6.57
C GLU A 29 -2.94 10.75 -5.11
N LYS A 30 -3.84 9.99 -4.47
CA LYS A 30 -3.67 9.59 -3.06
C LYS A 30 -2.38 8.80 -2.89
N THR A 31 -1.62 9.16 -1.85
CA THR A 31 -0.35 8.51 -1.47
C THR A 31 -0.41 7.96 -0.04
N CYS A 32 0.63 7.26 0.40
CA CYS A 32 0.75 6.79 1.78
C CYS A 32 0.73 7.96 2.78
N ASP A 33 -0.05 7.81 3.85
CA ASP A 33 -0.04 8.64 5.05
C ASP A 33 0.54 7.79 6.19
N LEU A 34 1.60 8.28 6.84
CA LEU A 34 2.23 7.55 7.93
C LEU A 34 1.42 7.72 9.21
N VAL A 35 1.27 6.63 9.97
CA VAL A 35 0.55 6.70 11.24
C VAL A 35 1.31 7.58 12.24
N GLY A 36 0.70 8.68 12.65
CA GLY A 36 1.26 9.65 13.59
C GLY A 36 0.58 11.01 13.46
N GLU A 37 1.08 12.01 14.19
CA GLU A 37 0.68 13.39 13.96
C GLU A 37 1.33 13.90 12.66
N LYS A 38 0.52 14.50 11.78
CA LYS A 38 1.00 15.18 10.57
C LYS A 38 2.08 16.19 10.94
N ASP A 39 3.13 16.27 10.13
CA ASP A 39 4.34 17.09 10.36
C ASP A 39 5.26 16.62 11.51
N LYS A 40 4.92 15.52 12.20
CA LYS A 40 5.77 14.84 13.19
C LYS A 40 6.05 13.39 12.82
N GLU A 41 5.90 13.05 11.54
CA GLU A 41 6.15 11.73 11.01
C GLU A 41 7.62 11.32 11.17
N SER A 42 7.85 10.01 11.25
CA SER A 42 9.19 9.47 11.36
C SER A 42 10.01 9.75 10.10
N LYS A 43 11.12 10.50 10.26
CA LYS A 43 12.09 10.74 9.16
C LYS A 43 12.61 9.45 8.53
N LYS A 44 12.73 8.37 9.33
CA LYS A 44 13.15 7.04 8.83
C LYS A 44 12.10 6.45 7.89
N GLU A 45 10.83 6.51 8.30
CA GLU A 45 9.73 6.00 7.49
C GLU A 45 9.58 6.80 6.19
N LEU A 46 9.67 8.12 6.26
CA LEU A 46 9.65 9.00 5.08
C LEU A 46 10.77 8.67 4.10
N ALA A 47 12.00 8.43 4.57
CA ALA A 47 13.12 8.04 3.72
C ALA A 47 12.89 6.68 3.05
N LEU A 48 12.24 5.73 3.74
CA LEU A 48 11.86 4.44 3.15
C LEU A 48 10.77 4.61 2.10
N LEU A 49 9.74 5.44 2.33
CA LEU A 49 8.73 5.74 1.31
C LEU A 49 9.35 6.37 0.07
N GLN A 50 10.26 7.34 0.26
CA GLN A 50 11.01 7.95 -0.84
C GLN A 50 11.82 6.89 -1.61
N ARG A 51 12.46 5.95 -0.92
CA ARG A 51 13.19 4.85 -1.55
C ARG A 51 12.28 3.93 -2.38
N LEU A 52 11.03 3.75 -1.99
CA LEU A 52 10.05 2.94 -2.71
C LEU A 52 9.35 3.66 -3.86
N THR A 53 9.59 4.96 -4.09
CA THR A 53 9.01 5.74 -5.19
C THR A 53 9.05 5.05 -6.57
N PRO A 54 10.13 4.35 -6.97
CA PRO A 54 10.18 3.64 -8.25
C PRO A 54 9.10 2.55 -8.42
N LEU A 55 8.44 2.15 -7.34
CA LEU A 55 7.39 1.13 -7.32
C LEU A 55 5.96 1.71 -7.41
N PHE A 56 5.77 3.03 -7.28
CA PHE A 56 4.43 3.63 -7.21
C PHE A 56 3.60 3.39 -8.48
N ASN A 57 4.27 3.40 -9.64
CA ASN A 57 3.63 3.17 -10.93
C ASN A 57 3.51 1.67 -11.30
N LYS A 58 3.86 0.76 -10.37
CA LYS A 58 3.70 -0.68 -10.56
C LYS A 58 2.42 -1.17 -9.89
N SER A 59 1.91 -2.27 -10.42
CA SER A 59 0.82 -3.04 -9.82
C SER A 59 1.25 -4.49 -9.72
N PHE A 60 1.02 -5.09 -8.56
CA PHE A 60 1.36 -6.47 -8.29
C PHE A 60 0.07 -7.25 -8.10
N GLU A 61 -0.13 -8.26 -8.95
CA GLU A 61 -1.32 -9.10 -8.93
C GLU A 61 -0.93 -10.56 -8.72
N SER A 62 -1.70 -11.26 -7.90
CA SER A 62 -1.60 -12.72 -7.80
C SER A 62 -2.96 -13.33 -7.53
N THR A 63 -3.18 -14.51 -8.11
CA THR A 63 -4.42 -15.27 -7.98
C THR A 63 -4.16 -16.49 -7.11
N VAL A 64 -4.95 -16.64 -6.04
CA VAL A 64 -4.80 -17.73 -5.05
C VAL A 64 -6.16 -18.39 -4.83
N GLY A 65 -6.16 -19.71 -4.61
CA GLY A 65 -7.36 -20.50 -4.31
C GLY A 65 -7.81 -21.38 -5.47
N GLN A 66 -8.98 -21.99 -5.32
CA GLN A 66 -9.53 -22.95 -6.28
C GLN A 66 -11.06 -22.83 -6.38
N GLY A 67 -11.61 -22.95 -7.59
CA GLY A 67 -13.06 -22.95 -7.82
C GLY A 67 -13.72 -21.60 -7.46
N SER A 68 -14.82 -21.64 -6.71
CA SER A 68 -15.53 -20.46 -6.24
C SER A 68 -14.75 -19.63 -5.21
N ASP A 69 -13.80 -20.25 -4.51
CA ASP A 69 -12.93 -19.60 -3.52
C ASP A 69 -11.60 -19.17 -4.13
N THR A 70 -11.65 -18.71 -5.38
CA THR A 70 -10.51 -18.11 -6.07
C THR A 70 -10.53 -16.60 -5.85
N TYR A 71 -9.41 -16.06 -5.39
CA TYR A 71 -9.25 -14.64 -5.10
C TYR A 71 -8.12 -14.05 -5.91
N ILE A 72 -8.32 -12.83 -6.40
CA ILE A 72 -7.30 -11.99 -7.02
C ILE A 72 -6.90 -10.95 -6.00
N TYR A 73 -5.61 -10.87 -5.69
CA TYR A 73 -5.04 -9.84 -4.84
C TYR A 73 -4.34 -8.82 -5.71
N ILE A 74 -4.65 -7.55 -5.48
CA ILE A 74 -4.00 -6.43 -6.17
C ILE A 74 -3.36 -5.54 -5.11
N PHE A 75 -2.06 -5.36 -5.23
CA PHE A 75 -1.23 -4.55 -4.34
C PHE A 75 -0.55 -3.44 -5.13
N ARG A 76 -0.56 -2.23 -4.55
CA ARG A 76 0.20 -1.09 -5.05
C ARG A 76 0.91 -0.38 -3.90
N VAL A 77 2.10 0.12 -4.20
CA VAL A 77 2.90 0.88 -3.24
C VAL A 77 2.49 2.35 -3.31
N CYS A 78 1.95 2.89 -2.21
CA CYS A 78 1.51 4.28 -2.06
C CYS A 78 0.63 4.81 -3.19
N ARG A 79 -0.21 3.95 -3.76
CA ARG A 79 -1.18 4.26 -4.81
C ARG A 79 -2.42 3.42 -4.66
N GLU A 80 -3.56 3.93 -5.13
CA GLU A 80 -4.82 3.21 -5.03
C GLU A 80 -4.82 1.94 -5.89
N ALA A 81 -5.10 0.82 -5.23
CA ALA A 81 -5.41 -0.48 -5.81
C ALA A 81 -6.92 -0.69 -5.87
N GLY A 82 -7.38 -1.51 -6.82
CA GLY A 82 -8.81 -1.80 -7.00
C GLY A 82 -9.61 -0.63 -7.54
N ASN A 83 -10.84 -0.46 -7.07
CA ASN A 83 -11.73 0.62 -7.49
C ASN A 83 -11.29 1.95 -6.82
N HIS A 84 -10.58 2.81 -7.57
CA HIS A 84 -9.87 4.07 -7.24
C HIS A 84 -10.61 5.15 -6.42
N THR A 85 -11.33 4.75 -5.37
CA THR A 85 -12.16 5.60 -4.52
C THR A 85 -11.96 5.28 -3.04
N SER A 86 -11.57 4.05 -2.72
CA SER A 86 -11.45 3.53 -1.37
C SER A 86 -10.18 3.93 -0.62
N GLY A 87 -9.16 4.48 -1.30
CA GLY A 87 -7.84 4.68 -0.69
C GLY A 87 -7.13 3.37 -0.35
N ALA A 88 -7.51 2.26 -0.97
CA ALA A 88 -6.93 0.95 -0.71
C ALA A 88 -5.52 0.85 -1.28
N GLY A 89 -4.56 0.36 -0.49
CA GLY A 89 -3.24 -0.02 -0.98
C GLY A 89 -3.15 -1.51 -1.35
N LEU A 90 -4.05 -2.33 -0.80
CA LEU A 90 -4.21 -3.74 -1.14
C LEU A 90 -5.68 -4.15 -1.08
N VAL A 91 -6.15 -4.81 -2.14
CA VAL A 91 -7.51 -5.36 -2.22
C VAL A 91 -7.49 -6.86 -2.50
N GLN A 92 -8.55 -7.53 -2.04
CA GLN A 92 -8.88 -8.91 -2.36
C GLN A 92 -10.17 -8.91 -3.15
N ILE A 93 -10.18 -9.53 -4.32
CA ILE A 93 -11.35 -9.62 -5.21
C ILE A 93 -11.74 -11.09 -5.33
N ASN A 94 -12.96 -11.43 -4.91
CA ASN A 94 -13.48 -12.77 -5.15
C ASN A 94 -13.81 -12.94 -6.64
N LYS A 95 -13.17 -13.89 -7.31
CA LYS A 95 -13.30 -14.09 -8.76
C LYS A 95 -14.70 -14.58 -9.18
N SER A 96 -15.44 -15.23 -8.29
CA SER A 96 -16.76 -15.79 -8.60
C SER A 96 -17.86 -14.74 -8.65
N ASN A 97 -17.80 -13.71 -7.79
CA ASN A 97 -18.86 -12.71 -7.66
C ASN A 97 -18.37 -11.25 -7.83
N GLY A 98 -17.07 -11.04 -8.01
CA GLY A 98 -16.47 -9.71 -8.17
C GLY A 98 -16.45 -8.86 -6.90
N LYS A 99 -16.81 -9.41 -5.73
CA LYS A 99 -16.79 -8.67 -4.46
C LYS A 99 -15.35 -8.28 -4.13
N GLU A 100 -15.08 -6.99 -4.16
CA GLU A 100 -13.85 -6.39 -3.66
C GLU A 100 -13.94 -6.24 -2.14
N THR A 101 -12.85 -6.55 -1.44
CA THR A 101 -12.66 -6.33 -0.01
C THR A 101 -11.33 -5.63 0.19
N VAL A 102 -11.35 -4.50 0.90
CA VAL A 102 -10.15 -3.74 1.21
C VAL A 102 -9.39 -4.45 2.32
N VAL A 103 -8.15 -4.83 2.06
CA VAL A 103 -7.30 -5.50 3.05
C VAL A 103 -6.50 -4.48 3.86
N GLY A 104 -6.12 -3.35 3.26
CA GLY A 104 -5.47 -2.24 3.95
C GLY A 104 -5.47 -0.96 3.10
N ARG A 105 -5.48 0.18 3.77
CA ARG A 105 -5.55 1.53 3.19
C ARG A 105 -4.23 2.28 3.32
N LEU A 106 -4.05 3.22 2.40
CA LEU A 106 -2.87 4.08 2.33
C LEU A 106 -2.78 5.07 3.49
N ASN A 107 -3.91 5.44 4.09
CA ASN A 107 -3.97 6.45 5.15
C ASN A 107 -3.50 5.95 6.53
N GLU A 108 -3.24 4.65 6.66
CA GLU A 108 -2.67 4.06 7.88
C GLU A 108 -1.47 3.20 7.53
N THR A 109 -0.41 3.85 7.02
CA THR A 109 0.82 3.20 6.60
C THR A 109 1.84 3.17 7.74
N HIS A 110 2.50 2.01 7.90
CA HIS A 110 3.74 1.88 8.66
C HIS A 110 4.81 1.21 7.79
N ILE A 111 6.06 1.62 7.93
CA ILE A 111 7.16 1.06 7.14
C ILE A 111 8.45 1.02 7.95
N PHE A 112 9.16 -0.09 7.90
CA PHE A 112 10.49 -0.20 8.49
C PHE A 112 11.32 -1.21 7.72
N ASN A 113 12.63 -1.21 7.94
CA ASN A 113 13.53 -2.09 7.21
C ASN A 113 14.51 -2.79 8.14
N GLY A 114 14.95 -3.97 7.71
CA GLY A 114 16.18 -4.60 8.18
C GLY A 114 17.31 -4.39 7.19
N SER A 115 18.36 -5.19 7.29
CA SER A 115 19.54 -5.11 6.41
C SER A 115 19.23 -5.44 4.95
N ASN A 116 18.35 -6.42 4.71
CA ASN A 116 18.04 -6.96 3.38
C ASN A 116 16.53 -7.10 3.11
N TRP A 117 15.68 -6.43 3.88
CA TRP A 117 14.23 -6.45 3.68
C TRP A 117 13.57 -5.14 4.14
N ILE A 118 12.41 -4.83 3.59
CA ILE A 118 11.52 -3.74 4.00
C ILE A 118 10.16 -4.36 4.34
N MET A 119 9.58 -4.02 5.48
CA MET A 119 8.21 -4.38 5.84
C MET A 119 7.31 -3.15 5.68
N LEU A 120 6.30 -3.28 4.84
CA LEU A 120 5.27 -2.26 4.60
C LEU A 120 3.93 -2.78 5.12
N ILE A 121 3.25 -1.98 5.92
CA ILE A 121 1.98 -2.34 6.55
C ILE A 121 0.93 -1.30 6.18
N TYR A 122 -0.21 -1.76 5.67
CA TYR A 122 -1.42 -0.95 5.52
C TYR A 122 -2.49 -1.46 6.46
N LYS A 123 -2.95 -0.60 7.36
CA LYS A 123 -4.06 -0.90 8.30
C LYS A 123 -5.38 -0.34 7.76
N GLY A 124 -6.43 -0.31 8.60
CA GLY A 124 -7.71 0.31 8.25
C GLY A 124 -8.48 -0.38 7.13
N GLY A 125 -8.25 -1.69 6.89
CA GLY A 125 -9.03 -2.46 5.94
C GLY A 125 -10.47 -2.69 6.40
N ASP A 126 -11.26 -3.38 5.58
CA ASP A 126 -12.64 -3.73 5.92
C ASP A 126 -12.66 -4.71 7.10
N GLU A 127 -13.69 -4.62 7.94
CA GLU A 127 -13.85 -5.49 9.12
C GLU A 127 -14.16 -6.93 8.72
N TYR A 128 -13.60 -7.89 9.46
CA TYR A 128 -13.99 -9.29 9.32
C TYR A 128 -15.47 -9.48 9.69
N ASP A 129 -16.20 -10.31 8.93
CA ASP A 129 -17.62 -10.55 9.21
C ASP A 129 -17.81 -11.38 10.49
N ASN A 130 -17.22 -12.59 10.52
CA ASN A 130 -17.40 -13.59 11.57
C ASN A 130 -16.08 -14.10 12.18
N HIS A 131 -14.96 -13.47 11.84
CA HIS A 131 -13.62 -13.84 12.31
C HIS A 131 -12.96 -12.69 13.04
N CYS A 132 -11.88 -13.00 13.77
CA CYS A 132 -10.99 -12.01 14.39
C CYS A 132 -11.71 -10.93 15.22
N GLY A 133 -12.85 -11.24 15.85
CA GLY A 133 -13.61 -10.28 16.66
C GLY A 133 -14.10 -9.06 15.88
N LYS A 134 -14.29 -9.17 14.55
CA LYS A 134 -14.63 -8.05 13.66
C LYS A 134 -13.57 -6.95 13.60
N GLU A 135 -12.31 -7.29 13.89
CA GLU A 135 -11.22 -6.33 13.68
C GLU A 135 -11.12 -5.92 12.20
N GLN A 136 -10.62 -4.71 11.97
CA GLN A 136 -10.28 -4.26 10.62
C GLN A 136 -9.12 -5.11 10.06
N ARG A 137 -9.24 -5.51 8.79
CA ARG A 137 -8.15 -6.16 8.08
C ARG A 137 -6.91 -5.27 8.03
N ARG A 138 -5.75 -5.92 7.92
CA ARG A 138 -4.47 -5.26 7.65
C ARG A 138 -3.67 -6.07 6.65
N ALA A 139 -2.96 -5.38 5.78
CA ALA A 139 -1.96 -5.95 4.89
C ALA A 139 -0.56 -5.80 5.49
N VAL A 140 0.23 -6.86 5.45
CA VAL A 140 1.65 -6.86 5.81
C VAL A 140 2.43 -7.41 4.63
N VAL A 141 3.24 -6.57 3.99
CA VAL A 141 4.01 -6.90 2.79
C VAL A 141 5.49 -6.87 3.14
N MET A 142 6.16 -8.01 2.92
CA MET A 142 7.60 -8.14 3.10
C MET A 142 8.30 -8.04 1.75
N ILE A 143 9.10 -7.00 1.56
CA ILE A 143 9.88 -6.73 0.35
C ILE A 143 11.32 -7.16 0.61
N SER A 144 11.71 -8.31 0.07
CA SER A 144 13.07 -8.84 0.20
C SER A 144 14.01 -8.24 -0.84
N CYS A 145 15.27 -8.00 -0.47
CA CYS A 145 16.29 -7.51 -1.39
C CYS A 145 16.62 -8.56 -2.44
N ASN A 146 16.45 -8.20 -3.71
CA ASN A 146 16.96 -8.95 -4.85
C ASN A 146 17.72 -7.98 -5.77
N ARG A 147 18.99 -8.28 -6.05
CA ARG A 147 19.85 -7.41 -6.88
C ARG A 147 19.57 -7.52 -8.38
N HIS A 148 18.78 -8.50 -8.79
CA HIS A 148 18.52 -8.81 -10.19
C HIS A 148 17.22 -8.23 -10.71
N THR A 149 16.36 -7.69 -9.84
CA THR A 149 15.08 -7.11 -10.23
C THR A 149 14.77 -5.86 -9.42
N LEU A 150 14.13 -4.88 -10.05
CA LEU A 150 13.57 -3.72 -9.36
C LEU A 150 12.33 -4.12 -8.55
N ALA A 151 11.50 -4.98 -9.12
CA ALA A 151 10.39 -5.66 -8.47
C ALA A 151 9.88 -6.77 -9.40
N ASP A 152 9.63 -7.94 -8.84
CA ASP A 152 9.11 -9.09 -9.57
C ASP A 152 8.08 -9.83 -8.71
N GLY A 153 6.89 -10.04 -9.28
CA GLY A 153 5.77 -10.75 -8.65
C GLY A 153 5.40 -10.27 -7.23
N CYS A 154 4.37 -10.90 -6.68
CA CYS A 154 4.07 -10.92 -5.24
C CYS A 154 3.35 -12.23 -4.96
N ASP A 155 3.79 -12.96 -3.91
CA ASP A 155 3.02 -14.09 -3.39
C ASP A 155 2.27 -13.64 -2.13
N PHE A 156 0.97 -13.94 -2.06
CA PHE A 156 0.11 -13.48 -0.98
C PHE A 156 -0.26 -14.63 -0.06
N VAL A 157 0.10 -14.49 1.22
CA VAL A 157 -0.25 -15.44 2.28
C VAL A 157 -1.30 -14.82 3.20
N CYS A 158 -2.48 -15.42 3.25
CA CYS A 158 -3.55 -14.99 4.14
C CYS A 158 -3.42 -15.66 5.52
N ARG A 159 -3.41 -14.87 6.59
CA ARG A 159 -3.41 -15.36 7.97
C ARG A 159 -4.59 -14.74 8.73
N SER A 160 -5.55 -15.55 9.14
CA SER A 160 -6.78 -15.15 9.85
C SER A 160 -6.85 -15.66 11.30
N LYS A 161 -5.75 -16.17 11.87
CA LYS A 161 -5.79 -16.71 13.23
C LYS A 161 -6.04 -15.59 14.26
N PRO A 162 -7.01 -15.74 15.17
CA PRO A 162 -7.24 -14.77 16.25
C PRO A 162 -5.98 -14.69 17.11
N ARG A 163 -5.45 -13.48 17.28
CA ARG A 163 -4.33 -13.27 18.19
C ARG A 163 -4.89 -13.10 19.60
N ASN A 164 -4.61 -14.05 20.49
CA ASN A 164 -4.81 -13.89 21.93
C ASN A 164 -3.79 -12.91 22.58
N VAL A 165 -2.98 -12.22 21.78
CA VAL A 165 -1.93 -11.30 22.26
C VAL A 165 -1.96 -10.01 21.43
N PRO A 166 -1.91 -8.81 22.06
CA PRO A 166 -1.80 -7.55 21.34
C PRO A 166 -0.61 -7.56 20.39
N ALA A 167 -0.73 -6.90 19.24
CA ALA A 167 0.36 -6.77 18.29
C ALA A 167 1.50 -5.92 18.89
N ALA A 168 2.44 -6.56 19.58
CA ALA A 168 3.75 -5.99 19.82
C ALA A 168 4.59 -6.12 18.53
N TYR A 169 4.29 -5.32 17.51
CA TYR A 169 5.37 -4.81 16.66
C TYR A 169 5.92 -3.58 17.39
N ARG A 170 6.53 -3.81 18.56
CA ARG A 170 7.46 -2.84 19.12
C ARG A 170 8.65 -2.88 18.17
N GLY A 171 8.96 -1.73 17.57
CA GLY A 171 10.10 -1.59 16.68
C GLY A 171 11.32 -2.25 17.30
N VAL A 172 11.90 -3.20 16.58
CA VAL A 172 13.20 -3.76 16.90
C VAL A 172 14.18 -2.60 16.73
N GLY A 173 14.42 -1.86 17.82
CA GLY A 173 15.64 -1.09 17.99
C GLY A 173 16.75 -2.06 18.30
N ASP A 174 17.93 -1.80 17.75
CA ASP A 174 19.11 -2.67 17.80
C ASP A 174 19.74 -2.81 19.21
N ASP A 175 18.99 -2.54 20.28
CA ASP A 175 19.50 -2.37 21.65
C ASP A 175 19.07 -3.50 22.62
N GLN A 176 18.48 -4.59 22.14
CA GLN A 176 18.15 -5.77 22.97
C GLN A 176 18.69 -7.07 22.36
N LEU A 177 20.02 -7.15 22.20
CA LEU A 177 20.74 -8.42 22.27
C LEU A 177 21.05 -8.70 23.75
N GLY A 178 20.02 -9.09 24.51
CA GLY A 178 20.19 -9.83 25.75
C GLY A 178 19.90 -11.29 25.44
N GLU A 179 20.84 -12.18 25.76
CA GLU A 179 20.69 -13.63 25.64
C GLU A 179 19.40 -14.11 26.32
N GLU A 180 18.38 -14.47 25.55
CA GLU A 180 17.30 -15.33 26.04
C GLU A 180 17.38 -16.67 25.29
N SER A 181 17.48 -17.72 26.10
CA SER A 181 17.75 -19.11 25.78
C SER A 181 16.87 -19.67 24.66
N GLU A 182 17.50 -20.45 23.77
CA GLU A 182 16.87 -21.26 22.73
C GLU A 182 15.77 -22.19 23.31
N GLU A 183 14.50 -21.78 23.24
CA GLU A 183 13.38 -22.72 23.34
C GLU A 183 13.17 -23.35 21.96
N ARG A 184 13.78 -24.52 21.79
CA ARG A 184 13.65 -25.39 20.62
C ARG A 184 12.18 -25.82 20.47
N ASP A 185 11.49 -25.28 19.46
CA ASP A 185 10.13 -25.67 19.09
C ASP A 185 10.17 -27.00 18.30
N ASP A 186 9.88 -28.11 18.98
CA ASP A 186 9.93 -29.49 18.46
C ASP A 186 8.72 -29.86 17.56
N HIS A 187 8.05 -28.89 16.92
CA HIS A 187 6.88 -29.13 16.06
C HIS A 187 7.03 -28.66 14.62
N LEU A 188 8.25 -28.67 14.08
CA LEU A 188 8.44 -28.59 12.63
C LEU A 188 8.32 -29.98 12.00
N LEU A 189 7.27 -30.17 11.21
CA LEU A 189 7.09 -31.36 10.37
C LEU A 189 8.29 -31.51 9.42
N PRO A 190 8.78 -32.74 9.19
CA PRO A 190 9.86 -32.99 8.23
C PRO A 190 9.38 -32.72 6.81
N MET A 191 10.31 -32.25 5.96
CA MET A 191 10.13 -32.10 4.52
C MET A 191 9.83 -33.43 3.84
#